data_AF-A0A0B7K558-F1
#
_entry.id   AF-A0A0B7K558-F1
#
_cell.length_a   1.000
_cell.length_b   1.000
_cell.length_c   1.000
_cell.angle_alpha   90.00
_cell.angle_beta   90.00
_cell.angle_gamma   90.00
#
_symmetry.space_group_name_H-M   'P 1'
#
loop_
_entity.id
_entity.type
_entity.pdbx_description
1 polymer ?
#
loop_
_entity_poly.entity_id
_entity_poly.type
_entity_poly.pdbx_seq_one_letter_code
_entity_poly.pdbx_strand_id
1 'polypeptide(L)'
;MGLWDAFSEIVESVTPWSTVEAEAPAQEQECKNAPQCASAKHHFDHCVERVQQQEEDGGAKEDCVEEFFHLAHCATDCAAPKVWARLK
;
A
#
# COMPACT_ATOMS: atom_id res chain seq x y z
N MET A 1 32.92 -8.67 -23.99
CA MET A 1 32.04 -9.38 -23.06
C MET A 1 32.91 -9.95 -21.95
N GLY A 2 33.34 -9.06 -21.07
CA GLY A 2 34.06 -9.43 -19.86
C GLY A 2 33.09 -9.88 -18.78
N LEU A 3 33.62 -10.56 -17.75
CA LEU A 3 32.85 -10.98 -16.58
C LEU A 3 32.08 -9.80 -15.95
N TRP A 4 32.67 -8.60 -16.00
CA TRP A 4 32.10 -7.35 -15.48
C TRP A 4 30.90 -6.82 -16.26
N ASP A 5 30.82 -7.11 -17.57
CA ASP A 5 29.66 -6.73 -18.39
C ASP A 5 28.42 -7.52 -17.95
N ALA A 6 28.59 -8.83 -17.72
CA ALA A 6 27.51 -9.72 -17.26
C ALA A 6 26.99 -9.35 -15.86
N PHE A 7 27.88 -8.93 -14.94
CA PHE A 7 27.44 -8.46 -13.63
C PHE A 7 26.68 -7.13 -13.71
N SER A 8 27.08 -6.21 -14.59
CA SER A 8 26.42 -4.92 -14.77
C SER A 8 25.02 -5.08 -15.35
N GLU A 9 24.84 -5.95 -16.35
CA GLU A 9 23.54 -6.27 -16.94
C GLU A 9 22.56 -6.87 -15.90
N ILE A 10 23.04 -7.77 -15.04
CA ILE A 10 22.22 -8.33 -13.97
C ILE A 10 21.79 -7.21 -13.02
N VAL A 11 22.72 -6.40 -12.52
CA VAL A 11 22.40 -5.31 -11.58
C VAL A 11 21.39 -4.34 -12.21
N GLU A 12 21.57 -3.94 -13.47
CA GLU A 12 20.65 -3.05 -14.18
C GLU A 12 19.24 -3.66 -14.36
N SER A 13 19.11 -4.98 -14.47
CA SER A 13 17.80 -5.63 -14.55
C SER A 13 17.03 -5.70 -13.23
N VAL A 14 17.74 -5.69 -12.08
CA VAL A 14 17.10 -5.84 -10.75
C VAL A 14 16.88 -4.49 -10.06
N THR A 15 17.68 -3.46 -10.36
CA THR A 15 17.54 -2.13 -9.75
C THR A 15 16.16 -1.46 -9.95
N PRO A 16 15.45 -1.62 -11.09
CA PRO A 16 14.11 -1.04 -11.24
C PRO A 16 13.10 -1.65 -10.27
N TRP A 17 13.24 -2.93 -9.94
CA TRP A 17 12.37 -3.60 -8.97
C TRP A 17 12.52 -2.98 -7.58
N SER A 18 13.77 -2.77 -7.13
CA SER A 18 14.04 -2.12 -5.84
C SER A 18 13.52 -0.70 -5.76
N THR A 19 13.60 0.07 -6.85
CA THR A 19 13.01 1.42 -6.90
C THR A 19 11.50 1.38 -6.76
N VAL A 20 10.84 0.44 -7.43
CA VAL A 20 9.39 0.36 -7.45
C VAL A 20 8.82 -0.18 -6.14
N GLU A 21 9.50 -1.11 -5.47
CA GLU A 21 9.18 -1.50 -4.09
C GLU A 21 9.26 -0.32 -3.12
N ALA A 22 10.23 0.58 -3.29
CA ALA A 22 10.37 1.76 -2.44
C ALA A 22 9.28 2.82 -2.70
N GLU A 23 8.79 2.95 -3.95
CA GLU A 23 7.78 3.93 -4.34
C GLU A 23 6.33 3.45 -4.11
N ALA A 24 6.08 2.13 -4.13
CA ALA A 24 4.74 1.55 -3.96
C ALA A 24 4.00 2.03 -2.70
N PRO A 25 4.62 2.15 -1.51
CA PRO A 25 3.95 2.66 -0.31
C PRO A 25 3.42 4.09 -0.46
N ALA A 26 4.14 4.96 -1.20
CA ALA A 26 3.72 6.33 -1.43
C ALA A 26 2.49 6.38 -2.35
N GLN A 27 2.46 5.53 -3.38
CA GLN A 27 1.31 5.41 -4.29
C GLN A 27 0.07 4.87 -3.58
N GLU A 28 0.23 3.85 -2.73
CA GLU A 28 -0.87 3.35 -1.90
C GLU A 28 -1.39 4.41 -0.94
N GLN A 29 -0.53 5.21 -0.31
CA GLN A 29 -0.95 6.28 0.59
C GLN A 29 -1.72 7.40 -0.12
N GLU A 30 -1.31 7.77 -1.33
CA GLU A 30 -2.07 8.68 -2.19
C GLU A 30 -3.45 8.08 -2.53
N CYS A 31 -3.48 6.79 -2.91
CA CYS A 31 -4.70 6.09 -3.29
C CYS A 31 -5.67 5.86 -2.12
N LYS A 32 -5.19 5.65 -0.89
CA LYS A 32 -6.04 5.59 0.31
C LYS A 32 -6.86 6.87 0.53
N ASN A 33 -6.33 8.02 0.10
CA ASN A 33 -6.97 9.32 0.23
C ASN A 33 -7.69 9.77 -1.05
N ALA A 34 -7.72 8.93 -2.08
CA ALA A 34 -8.32 9.26 -3.35
C ALA A 34 -9.86 9.17 -3.29
N PRO A 35 -10.60 9.98 -4.08
CA PRO A 35 -12.07 10.05 -4.01
C PRO A 35 -12.77 8.69 -4.16
N GLN A 36 -12.24 7.79 -5.00
CA GLN A 36 -12.80 6.46 -5.22
C GLN A 36 -12.71 5.54 -4.00
N CYS A 37 -11.76 5.79 -3.08
CA CYS A 37 -11.60 5.01 -1.86
C CYS A 37 -12.20 5.69 -0.62
N ALA A 38 -12.88 6.83 -0.78
CA ALA A 38 -13.40 7.63 0.34
C ALA A 38 -14.39 6.86 1.22
N SER A 39 -15.26 6.03 0.64
CA SER A 39 -16.22 5.21 1.42
C SER A 39 -15.52 4.13 2.24
N ALA A 40 -14.60 3.37 1.65
CA ALA A 40 -13.82 2.37 2.37
C ALA A 40 -12.98 3.00 3.48
N LYS A 41 -12.38 4.17 3.21
CA LYS A 41 -11.64 4.95 4.20
C LYS A 41 -12.55 5.41 5.35
N HIS A 42 -13.72 5.96 5.05
CA HIS A 42 -14.68 6.37 6.07
C HIS A 42 -15.08 5.22 7.00
N HIS A 43 -15.34 4.02 6.45
CA HIS A 43 -15.66 2.84 7.26
C HIS A 43 -14.49 2.42 8.15
N PHE A 44 -13.27 2.42 7.60
CA PHE A 44 -12.07 2.12 8.38
C PHE A 44 -11.83 3.13 9.50
N ASP A 45 -11.88 4.43 9.21
CA ASP A 45 -11.69 5.48 10.21
C ASP A 45 -12.74 5.38 11.34
N HIS A 46 -14.01 5.13 10.98
CA HIS A 46 -15.07 4.90 11.97
C HIS A 46 -14.86 3.62 12.79
N CYS A 47 -14.30 2.56 12.21
CA CYS A 47 -13.91 1.37 12.99
C CYS A 47 -12.81 1.68 13.99
N VAL A 48 -11.77 2.39 13.56
CA VAL A 48 -10.65 2.78 14.42
C VAL A 48 -11.14 3.63 15.60
N GLU A 49 -12.05 4.58 15.37
CA GLU A 49 -12.65 5.39 16.43
C GLU A 49 -13.38 4.53 17.49
N ARG A 50 -14.14 3.51 17.07
CA ARG A 50 -14.82 2.59 18.01
C ARG A 50 -13.83 1.74 18.80
N VAL A 51 -12.82 1.18 18.13
CA VAL A 51 -11.79 0.36 18.78
C VAL A 51 -11.01 1.20 19.79
N GLN A 52 -10.64 2.42 19.44
CA GLN A 52 -9.97 3.37 20.34
C GLN A 52 -10.80 3.64 21.60
N GLN A 53 -12.11 3.86 21.45
CA GLN A 53 -13.02 4.05 22.59
C GLN A 53 -13.09 2.79 23.48
N GLN A 54 -13.14 1.60 22.88
CA GLN A 54 -13.18 0.35 23.65
C GLN A 54 -11.87 0.08 24.40
N GLU A 55 -10.72 0.45 23.82
CA GLU A 55 -9.42 0.37 24.52
C GLU A 55 -9.40 1.25 25.78
N GLU A 56 -9.98 2.45 25.71
CA GLU A 56 -10.15 3.34 26.87
C GLU A 56 -11.09 2.75 27.93
N ASP A 57 -12.11 1.99 27.51
CA ASP A 57 -13.11 1.34 28.36
C ASP A 57 -12.68 -0.04 28.90
N GLY A 58 -11.40 -0.41 28.75
CA GLY A 58 -10.83 -1.63 29.33
C GLY A 58 -10.59 -2.78 28.35
N GLY A 59 -10.56 -2.49 27.05
CA GLY A 59 -10.05 -3.37 25.99
C GLY A 59 -11.01 -3.54 24.81
N ALA A 60 -10.46 -3.56 23.59
CA ALA A 60 -11.24 -3.76 22.37
C ALA A 60 -11.84 -5.17 22.27
N LYS A 61 -13.10 -5.24 21.80
CA LYS A 61 -13.86 -6.47 21.54
C LYS A 61 -14.06 -6.76 20.05
N GLU A 62 -13.60 -5.85 19.21
CA GLU A 62 -13.60 -5.94 17.77
C GLU A 62 -12.24 -5.50 17.23
N ASP A 63 -11.96 -5.87 15.98
CA ASP A 63 -10.83 -5.38 15.21
C ASP A 63 -11.34 -4.70 13.93
N CYS A 64 -10.43 -4.03 13.22
CA CYS A 64 -10.73 -3.33 11.98
C CYS A 64 -10.11 -4.02 10.77
N VAL A 65 -9.87 -5.34 10.84
CA VAL A 65 -9.21 -6.07 9.76
C VAL A 65 -10.09 -6.08 8.52
N GLU A 66 -11.40 -6.27 8.65
CA GLU A 66 -12.32 -6.26 7.51
C GLU A 66 -12.32 -4.90 6.77
N GLU A 67 -12.52 -3.80 7.50
CA GLU A 67 -12.51 -2.46 6.92
C GLU A 67 -11.13 -2.07 6.38
N PHE A 68 -10.04 -2.53 7.03
CA PHE A 68 -8.69 -2.36 6.52
C PHE A 68 -8.52 -3.08 5.18
N PHE A 69 -9.00 -4.32 5.04
CA PHE A 69 -8.90 -5.06 3.78
C PHE A 69 -9.72 -4.41 2.66
N HIS A 70 -10.87 -3.81 2.96
CA HIS A 70 -11.61 -3.01 1.97
C HIS A 70 -10.84 -1.76 1.53
N LEU A 71 -10.23 -1.03 2.45
CA LEU A 71 -9.41 0.14 2.13
C LEU A 71 -8.14 -0.24 1.37
N ALA A 72 -7.45 -1.29 1.81
CA ALA A 72 -6.24 -1.80 1.18
C ALA A 72 -6.53 -2.29 -0.24
N HIS A 73 -7.59 -3.08 -0.43
CA HIS A 73 -7.99 -3.54 -1.76
C HIS A 73 -8.23 -2.36 -2.72
N CYS A 74 -8.99 -1.35 -2.30
CA CYS A 74 -9.23 -0.16 -3.12
C CYS A 74 -7.94 0.60 -3.43
N ALA A 75 -7.07 0.78 -2.42
CA ALA A 75 -5.82 1.50 -2.57
C ALA A 75 -4.84 0.77 -3.50
N THR A 76 -4.73 -0.55 -3.39
CA THR A 76 -3.88 -1.38 -4.25
C THR A 76 -4.39 -1.40 -5.69
N ASP A 77 -5.70 -1.50 -5.92
CA ASP A 77 -6.28 -1.44 -7.27
C ASP A 77 -5.99 -0.08 -7.95
N CYS A 78 -6.00 1.00 -7.17
CA CYS A 78 -5.61 2.34 -7.64
C CYS A 78 -4.10 2.48 -7.88
N ALA A 79 -3.26 1.92 -7.00
CA ALA A 79 -1.81 2.10 -7.03
C ALA A 79 -1.14 1.20 -8.07
N ALA A 80 -1.63 -0.03 -8.27
CA ALA A 80 -1.05 -1.02 -9.16
C ALA A 80 -0.69 -0.46 -10.55
N PRO A 81 -1.60 0.16 -11.34
CA PRO A 81 -1.24 0.68 -12.66
C PRO A 81 -0.19 1.80 -12.62
N LYS A 82 -0.12 2.58 -11.52
CA LYS A 82 0.88 3.65 -11.35
C LYS A 82 2.26 3.09 -11.06
N VAL A 83 2.32 2.05 -10.23
CA VAL A 83 3.54 1.31 -9.85
C VAL A 83 4.11 0.59 -11.07
N TRP A 84 3.28 -0.15 -11.83
CA TRP A 84 3.73 -0.84 -13.04
C TRP A 84 4.20 0.10 -14.15
N ALA A 85 3.69 1.33 -14.23
CA ALA A 85 4.15 2.31 -15.21
C ALA A 85 5.62 2.74 -15.02
N ARG A 86 6.20 2.48 -13.83
CA ARG A 86 7.58 2.80 -13.45
C ARG A 86 8.60 1.70 -13.77
N LEU A 87 8.16 0.45 -13.94
CA LEU A 87 9.02 -0.72 -14.24
C LEU A 87 9.40 -0.83 -15.74
N LYS A 88 9.66 0.29 -16.42
CA LYS A 88 10.07 0.26 -17.84
C LYS A 88 11.51 -0.18 -18.01
#